data_AF-A0A0A9YS09-F1
#
_entry.id   AF-A0A0A9YS09-F1
#
_cell.length_a   1.000
_cell.length_b   1.000
_cell.length_c   1.000
_cell.angle_alpha   90.00
_cell.angle_beta   90.00
_cell.angle_gamma   90.00
#
_symmetry.space_group_name_H-M   'P 1'
#
loop_
_entity.id
_entity.type
_entity.pdbx_description
1 polymer ?
#
loop_
_entity_poly.entity_id
_entity_poly.type
_entity_poly.pdbx_seq_one_letter_code
_entity_poly.pdbx_strand_id
1 'polypeptide(L)'
;RIMSHSRSVGFRPQSPCWQQPNCVRHASHPNVLQELLHCFQGVDGSIITFDKDAGFKIRNDVCFEQSHIIYQLLELGFLFHCVKKLLESQQKCMVSKGLAAVVQAKLNSYYMHIADLQTRTHDRFTEGGVDLVILTQVLPWAREKMLLLQFMITNLEETANLVGGAVLNPILKHLPHGTRICAKTSWSYSIVRAFRYTK
;
A
#
# COMPACT_ATOMS: atom_id res chain seq x y z
N ARG A 1 4.32 35.77 23.30
CA ARG A 1 4.70 34.37 23.63
C ARG A 1 3.44 33.50 23.48
N ILE A 2 3.21 32.92 22.31
CA ILE A 2 2.10 31.98 22.08
C ILE A 2 2.70 30.77 21.36
N MET A 3 2.85 29.67 22.08
CA MET A 3 3.27 28.37 21.53
C MET A 3 2.00 27.51 21.39
N SER A 4 1.51 27.36 20.16
CA SER A 4 0.52 26.32 19.83
C SER A 4 1.26 25.01 19.52
N HIS A 5 1.36 24.14 20.52
CA HIS A 5 1.82 22.76 20.32
C HIS A 5 0.68 21.93 19.70
N SER A 6 0.62 21.91 18.37
CA SER A 6 -0.20 20.93 17.66
C SER A 6 0.53 19.59 17.69
N ARG A 7 0.15 18.70 18.61
CA ARG A 7 0.63 17.32 18.65
C ARG A 7 0.06 16.60 17.44
N SER A 8 0.84 16.45 16.38
CA SER A 8 0.56 15.46 15.35
C SER A 8 0.76 14.08 15.98
N VAL A 9 -0.33 13.45 16.39
CA VAL A 9 -0.36 12.04 16.75
C VAL A 9 -0.07 11.29 15.45
N GLY A 10 1.18 10.91 15.23
CA GLY A 10 1.58 10.08 14.10
C GLY A 10 0.96 8.71 14.28
N PHE A 11 -0.22 8.51 13.68
CA PHE A 11 -0.84 7.20 13.61
C PHE A 11 -0.08 6.41 12.54
N ARG A 12 0.72 5.42 12.97
CA ARG A 12 1.02 4.30 12.09
C ARG A 12 -0.24 3.45 12.04
N PRO A 13 -0.74 3.04 10.87
CA PRO A 13 -1.65 1.91 10.80
C PRO A 13 -0.98 0.79 11.61
N GLN A 14 -1.62 0.34 12.69
CA GLN A 14 -1.07 -0.76 13.47
C GLN A 14 -1.01 -1.96 12.53
N SER A 15 0.21 -2.41 12.18
CA SER A 15 0.40 -3.61 11.39
C SER A 15 -0.37 -4.74 12.06
N PRO A 16 -1.27 -5.45 11.36
CA PRO A 16 -2.06 -6.51 11.99
C PRO A 16 -1.13 -7.58 12.60
N CYS A 17 -1.49 -8.10 13.77
CA CYS A 17 -0.76 -9.18 14.41
C CYS A 17 -1.05 -10.50 13.70
N TRP A 18 -0.33 -10.77 12.62
CA TRP A 18 -0.52 -12.02 11.89
C TRP A 18 0.06 -13.20 12.68
N GLN A 19 -0.82 -14.04 13.24
CA GLN A 19 -0.44 -15.27 13.93
C GLN A 19 -0.69 -16.46 13.00
N GLN A 20 0.32 -17.31 12.82
CA GLN A 20 0.10 -18.58 12.10
C GLN A 20 -0.70 -19.52 13.00
N PRO A 21 -1.77 -20.16 12.50
CA PRO A 21 -2.43 -21.24 13.20
C PRO A 21 -1.50 -22.46 13.33
N ASN A 22 -1.66 -23.25 14.40
CA ASN A 22 -0.97 -24.53 14.59
C ASN A 22 -1.34 -25.49 13.44
N CYS A 23 -0.42 -25.75 12.51
CA CYS A 23 -0.74 -26.41 11.24
C CYS A 23 -0.02 -27.76 11.08
N VAL A 24 -0.76 -28.76 10.54
CA VAL A 24 -0.25 -30.08 10.13
C VAL A 24 0.28 -29.97 8.71
N ARG A 25 1.50 -30.45 8.44
CA ARG A 25 2.17 -30.36 7.12
C ARG A 25 1.46 -31.26 6.10
N HIS A 26 0.57 -30.72 5.28
CA HIS A 26 0.02 -31.43 4.12
C HIS A 26 0.63 -30.91 2.80
N ALA A 27 0.88 -31.86 1.89
CA ALA A 27 1.88 -31.81 0.82
C ALA A 27 1.40 -31.22 -0.53
N SER A 28 0.59 -30.16 -0.52
CA SER A 28 0.39 -29.36 -1.75
C SER A 28 0.96 -27.98 -1.49
N HIS A 29 2.09 -27.63 -2.10
CA HIS A 29 2.63 -26.27 -2.03
C HIS A 29 1.71 -25.35 -2.85
N PRO A 30 0.88 -24.52 -2.21
CA PRO A 30 0.04 -23.63 -2.99
C PRO A 30 0.91 -22.53 -3.63
N ASN A 31 0.45 -21.98 -4.76
CA ASN A 31 1.14 -20.86 -5.40
C ASN A 31 0.95 -19.57 -4.58
N VAL A 32 1.73 -19.43 -3.51
CA VAL A 32 1.67 -18.32 -2.55
C VAL A 32 1.87 -16.97 -3.21
N LEU A 33 2.75 -16.91 -4.22
CA LEU A 33 3.04 -15.67 -4.90
C LEU A 33 1.85 -15.19 -5.73
N GLN A 34 1.13 -16.09 -6.39
CA GLN A 34 -0.10 -15.74 -7.09
C GLN A 34 -1.18 -15.21 -6.12
N GLU A 35 -1.35 -15.87 -4.97
CA GLU A 35 -2.25 -15.41 -3.91
C GLU A 35 -1.86 -14.01 -3.39
N LEU A 36 -0.57 -13.76 -3.19
CA LEU A 36 -0.05 -12.45 -2.80
C LEU A 36 -0.30 -11.38 -3.88
N LEU A 37 -0.13 -11.72 -5.16
CA LEU A 37 -0.41 -10.81 -6.27
C LEU A 37 -1.90 -10.45 -6.35
N HIS A 38 -2.80 -11.41 -6.09
CA HIS A 38 -4.23 -11.10 -5.94
C HIS A 38 -4.48 -10.15 -4.76
N CYS A 39 -3.84 -10.39 -3.60
CA CYS A 39 -3.94 -9.50 -2.44
C CYS A 39 -3.46 -8.07 -2.74
N PHE A 40 -2.38 -7.91 -3.52
CA PHE A 40 -1.87 -6.60 -3.94
C PHE A 40 -2.84 -5.85 -4.85
N GLN A 41 -3.68 -6.56 -5.59
CA GLN A 41 -4.72 -6.00 -6.45
C GLN A 41 -6.03 -5.74 -5.70
N GLY A 42 -6.13 -6.18 -4.45
CA GLY A 42 -7.36 -6.15 -3.66
C GLY A 42 -8.40 -7.17 -4.13
N VAL A 43 -7.93 -8.30 -4.63
CA VAL A 43 -8.75 -9.46 -5.01
C VAL A 43 -8.54 -10.55 -3.97
N ASP A 44 -9.63 -11.15 -3.50
CA ASP A 44 -9.57 -12.29 -2.58
C ASP A 44 -9.03 -13.54 -3.29
N GLY A 45 -8.10 -14.22 -2.62
CA GLY A 45 -7.53 -15.48 -3.08
C GLY A 45 -8.22 -16.70 -2.49
N SER A 46 -7.74 -17.88 -2.87
CA SER A 46 -8.25 -19.18 -2.38
C SER A 46 -7.70 -19.57 -1.00
N ILE A 47 -6.60 -18.94 -0.59
CA ILE A 47 -5.86 -19.22 0.64
C ILE A 47 -5.79 -17.98 1.51
N ILE A 48 -5.66 -16.81 0.87
CA ILE A 48 -5.57 -15.54 1.56
C ILE A 48 -6.82 -14.72 1.24
N THR A 49 -7.59 -14.38 2.27
CA THR A 49 -8.86 -13.67 2.15
C THR A 49 -8.82 -12.38 2.98
N PHE A 50 -9.39 -11.30 2.48
CA PHE A 50 -9.45 -10.04 3.22
C PHE A 50 -10.71 -9.94 4.07
N ASP A 51 -10.52 -9.82 5.39
CA ASP A 51 -11.58 -9.52 6.34
C ASP A 51 -11.57 -8.01 6.66
N LYS A 52 -12.75 -7.38 6.62
CA LYS A 52 -12.88 -5.93 6.84
C LYS A 52 -12.54 -5.49 8.26
N ASP A 53 -12.72 -6.37 9.23
CA ASP A 53 -12.53 -6.09 10.66
C ASP A 53 -11.17 -6.59 11.16
N ALA A 54 -10.70 -7.73 10.63
CA ALA A 54 -9.47 -8.40 11.09
C ALA A 54 -8.27 -8.30 10.12
N GLY A 55 -8.46 -7.80 8.89
CA GLY A 55 -7.43 -7.81 7.84
C GLY A 55 -7.32 -9.17 7.14
N PHE A 56 -6.18 -9.46 6.52
CA PHE A 56 -5.96 -10.71 5.79
C PHE A 56 -5.95 -11.97 6.68
N LYS A 57 -6.81 -12.92 6.36
CA LYS A 57 -6.82 -14.25 6.98
C LYS A 57 -6.19 -15.25 6.03
N ILE A 58 -5.26 -16.03 6.57
CA ILE A 58 -4.63 -17.17 5.90
C ILE A 58 -5.39 -18.43 6.33
N ARG A 59 -5.68 -19.31 5.38
CA ARG A 59 -6.35 -20.59 5.65
C ARG A 59 -5.54 -21.46 6.63
N ASN A 60 -6.22 -22.05 7.60
CA ASN A 60 -5.59 -22.71 8.76
C ASN A 60 -4.85 -24.02 8.44
N ASP A 61 -5.03 -24.55 7.24
CA ASP A 61 -4.45 -25.78 6.71
C ASP A 61 -3.15 -25.54 5.91
N VAL A 62 -2.74 -24.28 5.72
CA VAL A 62 -1.54 -23.91 4.98
C VAL A 62 -0.48 -23.35 5.92
N CYS A 63 0.73 -23.94 5.86
CA CYS A 63 1.90 -23.46 6.58
C CYS A 63 2.97 -22.97 5.61
N PHE A 64 3.65 -21.89 5.98
CA PHE A 64 4.73 -21.31 5.20
C PHE A 64 6.04 -21.32 5.99
N GLU A 65 7.11 -21.78 5.36
CA GLU A 65 8.45 -21.80 5.97
C GLU A 65 8.99 -20.38 6.25
N GLN A 66 8.62 -19.40 5.42
CA GLN A 66 9.00 -17.99 5.56
C GLN A 66 7.79 -17.08 5.81
N SER A 67 7.01 -17.42 6.83
CA SER A 67 5.81 -16.68 7.21
C SER A 67 6.05 -15.19 7.44
N HIS A 68 7.20 -14.82 8.01
CA HIS A 68 7.58 -13.42 8.22
C HIS A 68 7.65 -12.58 6.92
N ILE A 69 8.16 -13.14 5.81
CA ILE A 69 8.21 -12.42 4.51
C ILE A 69 6.80 -12.28 3.94
N ILE A 70 6.01 -13.34 4.01
CA ILE A 70 4.62 -13.33 3.55
C ILE A 70 3.81 -12.29 4.31
N TYR A 71 3.98 -12.20 5.64
CA TYR A 71 3.32 -11.19 6.46
C TYR A 71 3.74 -9.77 6.12
N GLN A 72 5.02 -9.54 5.85
CA GLN A 72 5.47 -8.25 5.33
C GLN A 72 4.77 -7.96 4.00
N LEU A 73 4.73 -8.91 3.08
CA LEU A 73 4.06 -8.71 1.79
C LEU A 73 2.55 -8.46 1.95
N LEU A 74 1.87 -9.15 2.87
CA LEU A 74 0.44 -8.91 3.16
C LEU A 74 0.16 -7.51 3.69
N GLU A 75 1.11 -6.91 4.42
CA GLU A 75 1.01 -5.50 4.83
C GLU A 75 0.88 -4.57 3.60
N LEU A 76 1.53 -4.87 2.48
CA LEU A 76 1.37 -4.10 1.25
C LEU A 76 -0.08 -4.13 0.74
N GLY A 77 -0.66 -5.34 0.66
CA GLY A 77 -2.06 -5.50 0.25
C GLY A 77 -3.02 -4.77 1.20
N PHE A 78 -2.68 -4.68 2.49
CA PHE A 78 -3.52 -4.06 3.51
C PHE A 78 -3.51 -2.54 3.34
N LEU A 79 -2.31 -1.97 3.18
CA LEU A 79 -2.13 -0.55 2.89
C LEU A 79 -2.87 -0.15 1.61
N PHE A 80 -2.86 -1.01 0.59
CA PHE A 80 -3.58 -0.75 -0.65
C PHE A 80 -5.09 -0.66 -0.42
N HIS A 81 -5.67 -1.58 0.36
CA HIS A 81 -7.09 -1.51 0.75
C HIS A 81 -7.40 -0.21 1.52
N CYS A 82 -6.54 0.20 2.45
CA CYS A 82 -6.68 1.47 3.16
C CYS A 82 -6.71 2.66 2.20
N VAL A 83 -5.79 2.70 1.21
CA VAL A 83 -5.77 3.77 0.21
C VAL A 83 -7.06 3.78 -0.61
N LYS A 84 -7.54 2.64 -1.13
CA LYS A 84 -8.80 2.59 -1.90
C LYS A 84 -9.99 3.09 -1.07
N LYS A 85 -10.12 2.61 0.17
CA LYS A 85 -11.18 3.02 1.10
C LYS A 85 -11.14 4.54 1.37
N LEU A 86 -9.96 5.08 1.64
CA LEU A 86 -9.80 6.51 1.86
C LEU A 86 -10.12 7.30 0.58
N LEU A 87 -9.71 6.83 -0.58
CA LEU A 87 -9.96 7.50 -1.85
C LEU A 87 -11.46 7.59 -2.17
N GLU A 88 -12.23 6.53 -1.90
CA GLU A 88 -13.69 6.53 -2.05
C GLU A 88 -14.37 7.60 -1.18
N SER A 89 -13.81 7.89 0.00
CA SER A 89 -14.34 8.91 0.91
C SER A 89 -13.98 10.37 0.50
N GLN A 90 -13.11 10.56 -0.49
CA GLN A 90 -12.54 11.87 -0.85
C GLN A 90 -13.30 12.53 -2.01
N GLN A 91 -14.43 13.19 -1.72
CA GLN A 91 -15.21 13.88 -2.77
C GLN A 91 -15.76 15.26 -2.39
N LYS A 92 -15.32 15.82 -1.25
CA LYS A 92 -15.96 17.01 -0.66
C LYS A 92 -15.75 18.32 -1.43
N CYS A 93 -14.63 18.51 -2.13
CA CYS A 93 -14.34 19.76 -2.87
C CYS A 93 -13.43 19.56 -4.09
N MET A 94 -13.32 20.58 -4.96
CA MET A 94 -12.48 20.50 -6.18
C MET A 94 -11.00 20.21 -5.88
N VAL A 95 -10.47 20.79 -4.80
CA VAL A 95 -9.07 20.56 -4.40
C VAL A 95 -8.87 19.10 -3.96
N SER A 96 -9.80 18.54 -3.16
CA SER A 96 -9.79 17.13 -2.79
C SER A 96 -9.94 16.20 -4.00
N LYS A 97 -10.76 16.57 -4.98
CA LYS A 97 -10.87 15.81 -6.26
C LYS A 97 -9.55 15.83 -7.04
N GLY A 98 -8.85 16.96 -7.07
CA GLY A 98 -7.51 17.06 -7.67
C GLY A 98 -6.49 16.16 -6.96
N LEU A 99 -6.50 16.14 -5.62
CA LEU A 99 -5.66 15.24 -4.84
C LEU A 99 -6.00 13.76 -5.13
N ALA A 100 -7.29 13.41 -5.12
CA ALA A 100 -7.76 12.07 -5.44
C ALA A 100 -7.33 11.63 -6.84
N ALA A 101 -7.38 12.52 -7.84
CA ALA A 101 -6.91 12.23 -9.19
C ALA A 101 -5.40 11.93 -9.24
N VAL A 102 -4.58 12.65 -8.47
CA VAL A 102 -3.14 12.39 -8.39
C VAL A 102 -2.86 11.06 -7.69
N VAL A 103 -3.59 10.73 -6.62
CA VAL A 103 -3.52 9.41 -5.97
C VAL A 103 -3.88 8.31 -6.95
N GLN A 104 -4.98 8.47 -7.68
CA GLN A 104 -5.44 7.50 -8.66
C GLN A 104 -4.40 7.25 -9.76
N ALA A 105 -3.78 8.31 -10.29
CA ALA A 105 -2.71 8.18 -11.29
C ALA A 105 -1.51 7.36 -10.78
N LYS A 106 -1.25 7.43 -9.48
CA LYS A 106 -0.13 6.74 -8.84
C LYS A 106 -0.47 5.32 -8.43
N LEU A 107 -1.74 5.05 -8.08
CA LEU A 107 -2.28 3.69 -8.03
C LEU A 107 -2.23 3.01 -9.41
N ASN A 108 -2.54 3.73 -10.50
CA ASN A 108 -2.38 3.18 -11.86
C ASN A 108 -0.93 2.78 -12.13
N SER A 109 0.04 3.61 -11.75
CA SER A 109 1.46 3.24 -11.84
C SER A 109 1.81 2.03 -10.97
N TYR A 110 1.20 1.88 -9.79
CA TYR A 110 1.35 0.71 -8.94
C TYR A 110 0.82 -0.57 -9.61
N TYR A 111 -0.37 -0.54 -10.21
CA TYR A 111 -0.90 -1.67 -10.97
C TYR A 111 -0.01 -2.05 -12.16
N MET A 112 0.56 -1.07 -12.88
CA MET A 112 1.51 -1.35 -13.96
C MET A 112 2.74 -2.12 -13.47
N HIS A 113 3.26 -1.80 -12.28
CA HIS A 113 4.35 -2.55 -11.67
C HIS A 113 3.93 -3.96 -11.23
N ILE A 114 2.70 -4.14 -10.75
CA ILE A 114 2.18 -5.48 -10.44
C ILE A 114 2.09 -6.32 -11.70
N ALA A 115 1.61 -5.75 -12.81
CA ALA A 115 1.51 -6.44 -14.08
C ALA A 115 2.90 -6.85 -14.61
N ASP A 116 3.90 -5.97 -14.52
CA ASP A 116 5.30 -6.30 -14.83
C ASP A 116 5.84 -7.43 -13.93
N LEU A 117 5.52 -7.41 -12.64
CA LEU A 117 5.89 -8.47 -11.72
C LEU A 117 5.20 -9.81 -12.06
N GLN A 118 3.91 -9.78 -12.43
CA GLN A 118 3.17 -10.94 -12.91
C GLN A 118 3.82 -11.55 -14.14
N THR A 119 4.19 -10.75 -15.13
CA THR A 119 4.87 -11.23 -16.34
C THR A 119 6.22 -11.86 -16.03
N ARG A 120 7.05 -11.23 -15.18
CA ARG A 120 8.38 -11.76 -14.80
C ARG A 120 8.31 -13.07 -14.03
N THR A 121 7.20 -13.29 -13.33
CA THR A 121 7.01 -14.46 -12.49
C THR A 121 6.26 -15.57 -13.23
N HIS A 122 5.54 -15.23 -14.31
CA HIS A 122 4.78 -16.17 -15.14
C HIS A 122 5.62 -17.37 -15.60
N ASP A 123 6.81 -17.10 -16.14
CA ASP A 123 7.71 -18.11 -16.68
C ASP A 123 8.33 -19.03 -15.61
N ARG A 124 8.27 -18.62 -14.33
CA ARG A 124 8.85 -19.37 -13.20
C ARG A 124 7.83 -20.21 -12.43
N PHE A 125 6.53 -20.06 -12.72
CA PHE A 125 5.48 -20.85 -12.07
C PHE A 125 5.36 -22.28 -12.59
N THR A 126 5.89 -22.55 -13.77
CA THR A 126 5.82 -23.86 -14.45
C THR A 126 6.70 -24.92 -13.81
N GLU A 127 7.69 -24.55 -13.00
CA GLU A 127 8.67 -25.48 -12.40
C GLU A 127 8.33 -25.96 -10.97
N GLY A 128 7.11 -25.70 -10.49
CA GLY A 128 6.52 -26.49 -9.39
C GLY A 128 7.13 -26.30 -7.99
N GLY A 129 7.87 -25.21 -7.76
CA GLY A 129 8.37 -24.84 -6.43
C GLY A 129 8.25 -23.33 -6.22
N VAL A 130 7.68 -22.92 -5.08
CA VAL A 130 7.74 -21.52 -4.64
C VAL A 130 9.20 -21.25 -4.26
N ASP A 131 9.96 -20.70 -5.19
CA ASP A 131 11.33 -20.28 -4.91
C ASP A 131 11.29 -19.17 -3.87
N LEU A 132 11.73 -19.48 -2.65
CA LEU A 132 11.99 -18.51 -1.58
C LEU A 132 12.84 -17.33 -2.08
N VAL A 133 13.66 -17.58 -3.12
CA VAL A 133 14.43 -16.61 -3.88
C VAL A 133 13.54 -15.55 -4.55
N ILE A 134 12.37 -15.91 -5.09
CA ILE A 134 11.46 -14.94 -5.73
C ILE A 134 10.79 -14.07 -4.67
N LEU A 135 10.33 -14.64 -3.54
CA LEU A 135 9.70 -13.86 -2.47
C LEU A 135 10.68 -12.83 -1.88
N THR A 136 11.93 -13.24 -1.68
CA THR A 136 12.99 -12.33 -1.21
C THR A 136 13.38 -11.27 -2.25
N GLN A 137 13.29 -11.55 -3.55
CA GLN A 137 13.49 -10.57 -4.64
C GLN A 137 12.34 -9.56 -4.76
N VAL A 138 11.11 -9.97 -4.47
CA VAL A 138 9.92 -9.09 -4.49
C VAL A 138 9.91 -8.15 -3.29
N LEU A 139 10.47 -8.57 -2.15
CA LEU A 139 10.39 -7.82 -0.90
C LEU A 139 10.97 -6.39 -0.96
N PRO A 140 12.15 -6.12 -1.56
CA PRO A 140 12.66 -4.76 -1.72
C PRO A 140 11.71 -3.85 -2.51
N TRP A 141 11.15 -4.37 -3.60
CA TRP A 141 10.15 -3.65 -4.39
C TRP A 141 8.89 -3.37 -3.56
N ALA A 142 8.40 -4.37 -2.83
CA ALA A 142 7.24 -4.25 -1.99
C ALA A 142 7.44 -3.20 -0.89
N ARG A 143 8.62 -3.16 -0.25
CA ARG A 143 8.97 -2.14 0.76
C ARG A 143 8.94 -0.74 0.20
N GLU A 144 9.45 -0.53 -1.01
CA GLU A 144 9.36 0.76 -1.69
C GLU A 144 7.89 1.17 -1.90
N LYS A 145 7.05 0.23 -2.33
CA LYS A 145 5.62 0.51 -2.56
C LYS A 145 4.85 0.71 -1.25
N MET A 146 5.18 0.00 -0.17
CA MET A 146 4.59 0.24 1.15
C MET A 146 4.81 1.68 1.62
N LEU A 147 6.04 2.20 1.48
CA LEU A 147 6.34 3.59 1.84
C LEU A 147 5.50 4.58 1.03
N LEU A 148 5.33 4.31 -0.27
CA LEU A 148 4.47 5.12 -1.13
C LEU A 148 3.01 5.05 -0.65
N LEU A 149 2.46 3.86 -0.41
CA LEU A 149 1.07 3.70 0.04
C LEU A 149 0.84 4.35 1.41
N GLN A 150 1.75 4.16 2.37
CA GLN A 150 1.69 4.82 3.69
C GLN A 150 1.68 6.33 3.56
N PHE A 151 2.53 6.89 2.70
CA PHE A 151 2.54 8.33 2.44
C PHE A 151 1.20 8.81 1.85
N MET A 152 0.60 8.06 0.93
CA MET A 152 -0.72 8.38 0.40
C MET A 152 -1.79 8.33 1.49
N ILE A 153 -1.80 7.31 2.34
CA ILE A 153 -2.71 7.21 3.50
C ILE A 153 -2.59 8.44 4.39
N THR A 154 -1.38 8.80 4.82
CA THR A 154 -1.17 9.97 5.69
C THR A 154 -1.71 11.25 5.07
N ASN A 155 -1.45 11.50 3.79
CA ASN A 155 -1.97 12.70 3.12
C ASN A 155 -3.50 12.66 3.03
N LEU A 156 -4.09 11.52 2.64
CA LEU A 156 -5.53 11.38 2.52
C LEU A 156 -6.25 11.57 3.87
N GLU A 157 -5.69 11.04 4.96
CA GLU A 157 -6.22 11.20 6.31
C GLU A 157 -6.12 12.65 6.79
N GLU A 158 -4.96 13.31 6.64
CA GLU A 158 -4.78 14.70 7.06
C GLU A 158 -5.69 15.66 6.26
N THR A 159 -6.05 15.31 5.03
CA THR A 159 -6.94 16.13 4.20
C THR A 159 -8.42 15.75 4.26
N ALA A 160 -8.80 14.65 4.93
CA ALA A 160 -10.16 14.12 4.91
C ALA A 160 -11.25 15.08 5.42
N ASN A 161 -10.88 15.97 6.35
CA ASN A 161 -11.79 16.94 6.97
C ASN A 161 -11.52 18.39 6.55
N LEU A 162 -10.65 18.60 5.56
CA LEU A 162 -10.28 19.92 5.07
C LEU A 162 -11.03 20.25 3.77
N VAL A 163 -11.25 21.54 3.53
CA VAL A 163 -11.98 22.04 2.36
C VAL A 163 -11.21 23.18 1.69
N GLY A 164 -11.24 23.23 0.36
CA GLY A 164 -10.62 24.30 -0.43
C GLY A 164 -9.11 24.36 -0.26
N GLY A 165 -8.56 25.56 -0.09
CA GLY A 165 -7.12 25.78 0.06
C GLY A 165 -6.49 25.15 1.30
N ALA A 166 -7.28 24.84 2.34
CA ALA A 166 -6.77 24.22 3.56
C ALA A 166 -6.20 22.81 3.31
N VAL A 167 -6.70 22.10 2.29
CA VAL A 167 -6.20 20.79 1.82
C VAL A 167 -4.73 20.86 1.43
N LEU A 168 -4.23 22.02 1.00
CA LEU A 168 -2.83 22.18 0.60
C LEU A 168 -1.89 22.21 1.80
N ASN A 169 -2.32 22.67 2.98
CA ASN A 169 -1.43 22.87 4.11
C ASN A 169 -0.71 21.57 4.57
N PRO A 170 -1.42 20.43 4.75
CA PRO A 170 -0.77 19.13 4.99
C PRO A 170 0.24 18.74 3.91
N ILE A 171 -0.16 18.87 2.64
CA ILE A 171 0.66 18.48 1.50
C ILE A 171 1.93 19.33 1.44
N LEU A 172 1.80 20.64 1.67
CA LEU A 172 2.91 21.59 1.65
C LEU A 172 3.91 21.32 2.77
N LYS A 173 3.45 20.86 3.95
CA LYS A 173 4.33 20.45 5.06
C LYS A 173 5.24 19.28 4.68
N HIS A 174 4.79 18.43 3.74
CA HIS A 174 5.55 17.29 3.24
C HIS A 174 6.36 17.60 1.97
N LEU A 175 6.30 18.84 1.45
CA LEU A 175 7.25 19.28 0.44
C LEU A 175 8.66 19.28 1.04
N PRO A 176 9.66 18.84 0.25
CA PRO A 176 10.99 18.66 0.78
C PRO A 176 11.61 20.02 1.17
N HIS A 177 11.72 20.25 2.48
CA HIS A 177 12.73 21.16 3.04
C HIS A 177 14.13 20.50 3.10
N GLY A 178 14.35 19.36 2.41
CA GLY A 178 15.67 18.71 2.29
C GLY A 178 15.72 17.20 2.58
N THR A 179 14.61 16.54 2.91
CA THR A 179 14.62 15.08 3.15
C THR A 179 14.54 14.27 1.84
N ARG A 180 15.61 13.50 1.58
CA ARG A 180 15.83 12.74 0.32
C ARG A 180 14.78 11.64 0.04
N ILE A 181 13.95 11.28 1.01
CA ILE A 181 12.92 10.25 0.87
C ILE A 181 11.68 10.81 0.13
N CYS A 182 11.19 11.99 0.51
CA CYS A 182 10.12 12.69 -0.20
C CYS A 182 10.57 13.25 -1.56
N ALA A 183 11.86 13.55 -1.72
CA ALA A 183 12.41 14.07 -2.97
C ALA A 183 12.49 13.02 -4.09
N LYS A 184 12.65 11.72 -3.76
CA LYS A 184 12.66 10.64 -4.75
C LYS A 184 11.27 10.24 -5.22
N THR A 185 10.26 10.37 -4.37
CA THR A 185 8.87 10.21 -4.80
C THR A 185 8.47 11.47 -5.56
N SER A 186 8.53 11.41 -6.90
CA SER A 186 8.05 12.45 -7.85
C SER A 186 6.65 13.04 -7.54
N TRP A 187 5.93 12.43 -6.60
CA TRP A 187 4.62 12.75 -6.06
C TRP A 187 4.45 14.21 -5.61
N SER A 188 5.35 14.75 -4.77
CA SER A 188 5.19 16.12 -4.24
C SER A 188 5.26 17.18 -5.35
N TYR A 189 6.11 16.95 -6.36
CA TYR A 189 6.17 17.79 -7.56
C TYR A 189 4.96 17.60 -8.47
N SER A 190 4.44 16.38 -8.62
CA SER A 190 3.25 16.10 -9.42
C SER A 190 1.98 16.76 -8.85
N ILE A 191 1.81 16.81 -7.52
CA ILE A 191 0.68 17.48 -6.88
C ILE A 191 0.77 19.00 -7.07
N VAL A 192 1.93 19.60 -6.76
CA VAL A 192 2.13 21.05 -6.93
C VAL A 192 1.98 21.47 -8.40
N ARG A 193 2.43 20.63 -9.34
CA ARG A 193 2.25 20.86 -10.78
C ARG A 193 0.77 20.72 -11.19
N ALA A 194 0.04 19.73 -10.69
CA ALA A 194 -1.39 19.56 -10.99
C ALA A 194 -2.23 20.77 -10.53
N PHE A 195 -1.89 21.37 -9.38
CA PHE A 195 -2.54 22.60 -8.91
C PHE A 195 -2.09 23.88 -9.64
N ARG A 196 -0.95 23.86 -10.35
CA ARG A 196 -0.46 25.01 -11.12
C ARG A 196 -1.18 25.17 -12.47
N TYR A 197 -1.87 24.14 -12.97
CA TYR A 197 -2.57 24.14 -14.26
C TYR A 197 -4.10 24.29 -14.15
N THR A 198 -4.66 24.53 -12.96
CA THR A 198 -6.11 24.72 -12.75
C THR A 198 -6.52 26.20 -12.61
N LYS A 199 -5.87 27.09 -13.36
CA LYS A 199 -6.28 28.49 -13.54
C LYS A 199 -7.07 28.66 -14.81
#